data_AF-A0A2H5UZN0-F1
#
_entry.id   AF-A0A2H5UZN0-F1
#
_cell.length_a   1.000
_cell.length_b   1.000
_cell.length_c   1.000
_cell.angle_alpha   90.00
_cell.angle_beta   90.00
_cell.angle_gamma   90.00
#
_symmetry.space_group_name_H-M   'P 1'
#
loop_
_entity.id
_entity.type
_entity.pdbx_description
1 polymer ?
#
loop_
_entity_poly.entity_id
_entity_poly.type
_entity_poly.pdbx_seq_one_letter_code
_entity_poly.pdbx_strand_id
1 'polypeptide(L)'
;MPKARESYTVARLEKGGATFEILVDPDLALKYKMGEKIPISKIIAYEEVYRDWKKGIRASESELKKVFGGVNIQEIAAKILLEGEVQTTAEQRRRMVEEKRRQVIDFIARNALDPRTNLPHPPQRIELALEEAGVSIDPFTDAKQQAMKAIERLRMILPLKIGVMKVRIRIPGDVMGKAYGMIKSMGSITEEKWLGDGSWTCQAEIPTGLHAELIDRLNKLCGGRVEINPVT
;
A
#
# COMPACT_ATOMS: atom_id res chain seq x y z
N MET A 1 -20.05 8.39 20.56
CA MET A 1 -21.02 7.27 20.57
C MET A 1 -20.24 5.97 20.45
N PRO A 2 -20.43 4.97 21.33
CA PRO A 2 -19.83 3.66 21.10
C PRO A 2 -20.38 3.10 19.79
N LYS A 3 -19.50 2.71 18.86
CA LYS A 3 -19.91 2.01 17.63
C LYS A 3 -20.73 0.78 18.04
N ALA A 4 -21.88 0.58 17.39
CA ALA A 4 -22.78 -0.53 17.66
C ALA A 4 -22.05 -1.89 17.56
N ARG A 5 -22.53 -2.89 18.30
CA ARG A 5 -22.03 -4.29 18.35
C ARG A 5 -21.78 -4.93 16.97
N GLU A 6 -22.33 -4.38 15.89
CA GLU A 6 -22.17 -4.86 14.51
C GLU A 6 -20.85 -4.45 13.83
N SER A 7 -20.00 -3.63 14.46
CA SER A 7 -18.74 -3.15 13.83
C SER A 7 -17.46 -3.90 14.24
N TYR A 8 -17.56 -4.94 15.08
CA TYR A 8 -16.39 -5.65 15.61
C TYR A 8 -16.32 -7.08 15.10
N THR A 9 -15.11 -7.58 14.92
CA THR A 9 -14.86 -8.97 14.51
C THR A 9 -13.92 -9.68 15.46
N VAL A 10 -13.82 -11.00 15.33
CA VAL A 10 -12.92 -11.83 16.16
C VAL A 10 -11.55 -11.92 15.50
N ALA A 11 -10.50 -11.57 16.24
CA ALA A 11 -9.15 -12.00 15.92
C ALA A 11 -8.79 -13.20 16.80
N ARG A 12 -8.22 -14.25 16.19
CA ARG A 12 -8.01 -15.55 16.82
C ARG A 12 -6.57 -16.04 16.64
N LEU A 13 -5.99 -16.58 17.69
CA LEU A 13 -4.69 -17.25 17.68
C LEU A 13 -4.80 -18.62 18.35
N GLU A 14 -4.31 -19.65 17.68
CA GLU A 14 -4.13 -20.97 18.27
C GLU A 14 -2.68 -21.12 18.76
N LYS A 15 -2.49 -21.31 20.06
CA LYS A 15 -1.17 -21.40 20.69
C LYS A 15 -1.20 -22.29 21.92
N GLY A 16 -0.22 -23.18 22.07
CA GLY A 16 -0.13 -24.08 23.22
C GLY A 16 -1.31 -25.06 23.34
N GLY A 17 -1.89 -25.48 22.22
CA GLY A 17 -3.06 -26.38 22.19
C GLY A 17 -4.38 -25.71 22.61
N ALA A 18 -4.40 -24.37 22.68
CA ALA A 18 -5.54 -23.57 23.08
C ALA A 18 -5.83 -22.47 22.06
N THR A 19 -7.10 -22.09 21.93
CA THR A 19 -7.55 -20.96 21.12
C THR A 19 -7.74 -19.73 22.00
N PHE A 20 -7.27 -18.59 21.53
CA PHE A 20 -7.44 -17.29 22.17
C PHE A 20 -8.03 -16.29 21.19
N GLU A 21 -9.07 -15.58 21.63
CA GLU A 21 -9.89 -14.70 20.82
C GLU A 21 -10.01 -13.32 21.48
N ILE A 22 -9.98 -12.28 20.66
CA ILE A 22 -10.25 -10.89 21.06
C ILE A 22 -11.23 -10.26 20.07
N LEU A 23 -12.01 -9.30 20.56
CA LEU A 23 -12.85 -8.49 19.68
C LEU A 23 -12.11 -7.24 19.24
N VAL A 24 -12.12 -7.00 17.94
CA VAL A 24 -11.35 -5.93 17.32
C VAL A 24 -12.15 -5.18 16.27
N ASP A 25 -11.89 -3.88 16.12
CA ASP A 25 -12.31 -3.12 14.95
C ASP A 25 -11.54 -3.69 13.75
N PRO A 26 -12.24 -4.23 12.73
CA PRO A 26 -11.60 -4.94 11.63
C PRO A 26 -10.63 -4.04 10.88
N ASP A 27 -11.02 -2.80 10.56
CA ASP A 27 -10.18 -1.89 9.78
C ASP A 27 -8.89 -1.53 10.53
N LEU A 28 -9.01 -1.24 11.83
CA LEU A 28 -7.84 -0.91 12.67
C LEU A 28 -6.94 -2.12 12.93
N ALA A 29 -7.51 -3.30 13.14
CA ALA A 29 -6.77 -4.55 13.31
C ALA A 29 -5.92 -4.87 12.07
N LEU A 30 -6.49 -4.63 10.89
CA LEU A 30 -5.82 -4.88 9.62
C LEU A 30 -4.68 -3.90 9.36
N LYS A 31 -4.92 -2.60 9.57
CA LYS A 31 -3.86 -1.59 9.48
C LYS A 31 -2.70 -1.88 10.43
N TYR A 32 -3.02 -2.30 11.66
CA TYR A 32 -2.01 -2.72 12.64
C TYR A 32 -1.18 -3.90 12.12
N LYS A 33 -1.83 -4.91 11.53
CA LYS A 33 -1.15 -6.07 10.93
C LYS A 33 -0.28 -5.69 9.73
N MET A 34 -0.64 -4.64 8.98
CA MET A 34 0.15 -4.06 7.91
C MET A 34 1.32 -3.18 8.40
N GLY A 35 1.52 -3.06 9.72
CA GLY A 35 2.63 -2.34 10.33
C GLY A 35 2.33 -0.89 10.70
N GLU A 36 1.08 -0.43 10.58
CA GLU A 36 0.70 0.90 11.08
C GLU A 36 0.78 0.95 12.62
N LYS A 37 1.36 2.02 13.15
CA LYS A 37 1.50 2.23 14.60
C LYS A 37 0.19 2.72 15.21
N ILE A 38 -0.71 1.78 15.50
CA ILE A 38 -2.02 2.05 16.11
C ILE A 38 -2.01 1.54 17.56
N PRO A 39 -2.43 2.33 18.56
CA PRO A 39 -2.59 1.85 19.93
C PRO A 39 -3.58 0.68 20.00
N ILE A 40 -3.18 -0.42 20.64
CA ILE A 40 -4.00 -1.62 20.79
C ILE A 40 -5.36 -1.32 21.46
N SER A 41 -5.39 -0.42 22.44
CA SER A 41 -6.62 0.06 23.10
C SER A 41 -7.65 0.69 22.16
N LYS A 42 -7.25 1.18 20.98
CA LYS A 42 -8.19 1.67 19.95
C LYS A 42 -8.69 0.56 19.05
N ILE A 43 -7.96 -0.56 18.98
CA ILE A 43 -8.27 -1.69 18.12
C ILE A 43 -9.23 -2.64 18.83
N ILE A 44 -8.95 -2.98 20.09
CA ILE A 44 -9.76 -3.93 20.85
C ILE A 44 -11.05 -3.27 21.36
N ALA A 45 -12.16 -4.01 21.32
CA ALA A 45 -13.43 -3.55 21.85
C ALA A 45 -13.47 -3.63 23.39
N TYR A 46 -12.82 -4.65 23.94
CA TYR A 46 -12.79 -4.97 25.36
C TYR A 46 -11.36 -5.38 25.75
N GLU A 47 -10.92 -4.97 26.95
CA GLU A 47 -9.65 -5.43 27.53
C GLU A 47 -9.76 -6.85 28.10
N GLU A 48 -10.23 -7.78 27.29
CA GLU A 48 -10.45 -9.17 27.68
C GLU A 48 -10.01 -10.14 26.57
N VAL A 49 -9.53 -11.32 26.97
CA VAL A 49 -9.19 -12.43 26.06
C VAL A 49 -10.15 -13.59 26.33
N TYR A 50 -10.69 -14.15 25.26
CA TYR A 50 -11.67 -15.24 25.28
C TYR A 50 -11.05 -16.54 24.78
N ARG A 51 -11.55 -17.68 25.25
CA ARG A 51 -11.37 -18.97 24.58
C ARG A 51 -12.35 -19.13 23.43
N ASP A 52 -13.55 -18.60 23.61
CA ASP A 52 -14.65 -18.60 22.65
C ASP A 52 -15.53 -17.38 22.92
N TRP A 53 -15.39 -16.34 22.10
CA TRP A 53 -16.16 -15.11 22.23
C TRP A 53 -17.66 -15.37 22.06
N LYS A 54 -18.05 -16.21 21.10
CA LYS A 54 -19.45 -16.47 20.78
C LYS A 54 -20.20 -17.12 21.95
N LYS A 55 -19.49 -17.90 22.77
CA LYS A 55 -20.01 -18.50 24.00
C LYS A 55 -19.73 -17.67 25.26
N GLY A 56 -19.03 -16.55 25.15
CA GLY A 56 -18.64 -15.70 26.28
C GLY A 56 -17.63 -16.34 27.23
N ILE A 57 -16.87 -17.34 26.78
CA ILE A 57 -15.92 -18.08 27.62
C ILE A 57 -14.60 -17.31 27.66
N ARG A 58 -14.27 -16.76 28.83
CA ARG A 58 -13.01 -16.02 29.07
C ARG A 58 -11.83 -16.96 29.28
N ALA A 59 -10.65 -16.56 28.81
CA ALA A 59 -9.41 -17.24 29.16
C ALA A 59 -9.04 -16.95 30.62
N SER A 60 -8.55 -17.96 31.35
CA SER A 60 -8.16 -17.76 32.75
C SER A 60 -6.76 -17.13 32.84
N GLU A 61 -6.47 -16.43 33.93
CA GLU A 61 -5.13 -15.86 34.14
C GLU A 61 -4.01 -16.91 34.13
N SER A 62 -4.27 -18.11 34.67
CA SER A 62 -3.29 -19.19 34.72
C SER A 62 -2.94 -19.69 33.30
N GLU A 63 -3.92 -19.73 32.40
CA GLU A 63 -3.72 -20.07 30.99
C GLU A 63 -2.94 -18.99 30.26
N LEU A 64 -3.32 -17.71 30.46
CA LEU A 64 -2.62 -16.59 29.84
C LEU A 64 -1.15 -16.53 30.27
N LYS A 65 -0.85 -16.70 31.57
CA LYS A 65 0.53 -16.79 32.08
C LYS A 65 1.29 -17.96 31.45
N LYS A 66 0.66 -19.14 31.37
CA LYS A 66 1.29 -20.34 30.82
C LYS A 66 1.63 -20.20 29.33
N VAL A 67 0.73 -19.60 28.53
CA VAL A 67 0.89 -19.55 27.07
C VAL A 67 1.63 -18.30 26.59
N PHE A 68 1.37 -17.14 27.21
CA PHE A 68 1.90 -15.85 26.77
C PHE A 68 3.02 -15.30 27.65
N GLY A 69 3.27 -15.92 28.81
CA GLY A 69 4.27 -15.49 29.79
C GLY A 69 3.81 -14.34 30.69
N GLY A 70 2.53 -13.95 30.62
CA GLY A 70 1.98 -12.83 31.38
C GLY A 70 0.47 -12.69 31.19
N VAL A 71 -0.12 -11.69 31.86
CA VAL A 71 -1.57 -11.36 31.79
C VAL A 71 -1.84 -9.97 31.21
N ASN A 72 -0.81 -9.29 30.67
CA ASN A 72 -0.99 -7.99 30.05
C ASN A 72 -1.81 -8.14 28.76
N ILE A 73 -3.07 -7.72 28.81
CA ILE A 73 -4.01 -7.86 27.69
C ILE A 73 -3.53 -7.10 26.45
N GLN A 74 -2.89 -5.95 26.61
CA GLN A 74 -2.39 -5.16 25.49
C GLN A 74 -1.28 -5.93 24.72
N GLU A 75 -0.36 -6.56 25.44
CA GLU A 75 0.70 -7.38 24.86
C GLU A 75 0.15 -8.68 24.22
N ILE A 76 -0.82 -9.32 24.89
CA ILE A 76 -1.45 -10.54 24.38
C ILE A 76 -2.24 -10.22 23.11
N ALA A 77 -3.02 -9.14 23.11
CA ALA A 77 -3.78 -8.70 21.94
C ALA A 77 -2.86 -8.34 20.77
N ALA A 78 -1.72 -7.68 21.02
CA ALA A 78 -0.71 -7.43 19.99
C ALA A 78 -0.19 -8.75 19.38
N LYS A 79 0.13 -9.75 20.21
CA LYS A 79 0.53 -11.09 19.72
C LYS A 79 -0.57 -11.76 18.91
N ILE A 80 -1.83 -11.70 19.35
CA ILE A 80 -2.98 -12.27 18.62
C ILE A 80 -3.17 -11.59 17.27
N LEU A 81 -3.03 -10.25 17.19
CA LEU A 81 -3.16 -9.52 15.93
C LEU A 81 -2.04 -9.81 14.93
N LEU A 82 -0.80 -9.96 15.41
CA LEU A 82 0.37 -10.19 14.57
C LEU A 82 0.50 -11.66 14.12
N GLU A 83 0.34 -12.59 15.05
CA GLU A 83 0.53 -14.03 14.82
C GLU A 83 -0.77 -14.74 14.39
N GLY A 84 -1.93 -14.19 14.73
CA GLY A 84 -3.24 -14.82 14.52
C GLY A 84 -3.94 -14.39 13.24
N GLU A 85 -5.21 -14.78 13.12
CA GLU A 85 -6.08 -14.49 11.99
C GLU A 85 -7.21 -13.55 12.42
N VAL A 86 -7.40 -12.45 11.68
CA VAL A 86 -8.57 -11.58 11.84
C VAL A 86 -9.68 -12.14 10.97
N GLN A 87 -10.76 -12.61 11.60
CA GLN A 87 -11.90 -13.12 10.86
C GLN A 87 -12.59 -11.96 10.15
N THR A 88 -12.82 -12.07 8.85
CA THR A 88 -13.55 -11.07 8.06
C THR A 88 -14.79 -11.71 7.46
N THR A 89 -15.87 -10.94 7.32
CA THR A 89 -17.02 -11.43 6.54
C THR A 89 -16.63 -11.60 5.07
N ALA A 90 -17.40 -12.39 4.31
CA ALA A 90 -17.17 -12.57 2.88
C ALA A 90 -17.23 -11.24 2.11
N GLU A 91 -18.16 -10.36 2.49
CA GLU A 91 -18.32 -9.03 1.90
C GLU A 91 -17.13 -8.11 2.20
N GLN A 92 -16.67 -8.07 3.46
CA GLN A 92 -15.47 -7.32 3.85
C GLN A 92 -14.26 -7.81 3.08
N ARG A 93 -14.04 -9.13 3.03
CA ARG A 93 -12.91 -9.72 2.29
C ARG A 93 -12.95 -9.35 0.82
N ARG A 94 -14.13 -9.41 0.18
CA ARG A 94 -14.31 -9.01 -1.22
C ARG A 94 -13.93 -7.55 -1.45
N ARG A 95 -14.46 -6.64 -0.62
CA ARG A 95 -14.14 -5.21 -0.72
C ARG A 95 -12.63 -4.96 -0.58
N MET A 96 -11.98 -5.61 0.38
CA MET A 96 -10.54 -5.47 0.57
C MET A 96 -9.73 -6.00 -0.62
N VAL A 97 -10.17 -7.12 -1.21
CA VAL A 97 -9.55 -7.69 -2.42
C VAL A 97 -9.68 -6.72 -3.58
N GLU A 98 -10.85 -6.11 -3.77
CA GLU A 98 -11.09 -5.11 -4.83
C GLU A 98 -10.23 -3.85 -4.61
N GLU A 99 -10.18 -3.32 -3.39
CA GLU A 99 -9.32 -2.17 -3.04
C GLU A 99 -7.83 -2.50 -3.26
N LYS A 100 -7.38 -3.68 -2.84
CA LYS A 100 -5.99 -4.13 -3.04
C LYS A 100 -5.66 -4.35 -4.52
N ARG A 101 -6.60 -4.92 -5.28
CA ARG A 101 -6.48 -5.14 -6.73
C ARG A 101 -6.27 -3.81 -7.44
N ARG A 102 -7.04 -2.78 -7.08
CA ARG A 102 -6.86 -1.42 -7.62
C ARG A 102 -5.47 -0.87 -7.30
N GLN A 103 -4.98 -1.01 -6.07
CA GLN A 103 -3.63 -0.58 -5.69
C GLN A 103 -2.55 -1.29 -6.51
N VAL A 104 -2.71 -2.60 -6.75
CA VAL A 104 -1.79 -3.38 -7.58
C VAL A 104 -1.81 -2.89 -9.03
N ILE A 105 -2.99 -2.69 -9.63
CA ILE A 105 -3.15 -2.17 -10.99
C ILE A 105 -2.49 -0.78 -11.11
N ASP A 106 -2.81 0.13 -10.19
CA ASP A 106 -2.28 1.50 -10.18
C ASP A 106 -0.75 1.50 -10.05
N PHE A 107 -0.20 0.61 -9.22
CA PHE A 107 1.25 0.44 -9.09
C PHE A 107 1.87 0.00 -10.42
N ILE A 108 1.33 -1.03 -11.07
CA ILE A 108 1.85 -1.54 -12.34
C ILE A 108 1.75 -0.45 -13.41
N ALA A 109 0.61 0.24 -13.53
CA ALA A 109 0.38 1.27 -14.55
C ALA A 109 1.38 2.43 -14.44
N ARG A 110 1.74 2.84 -13.21
CA ARG A 110 2.68 3.94 -12.96
C ARG A 110 4.14 3.55 -13.16
N ASN A 111 4.49 2.29 -12.91
CA ASN A 111 5.89 1.85 -12.85
C ASN A 111 6.33 1.01 -14.04
N ALA A 112 5.39 0.46 -14.83
CA ALA A 112 5.70 -0.41 -15.96
C ALA A 112 5.28 0.20 -17.31
N LEU A 113 6.05 -0.13 -18.34
CA LEU A 113 5.82 0.27 -19.73
C LEU A 113 5.85 -0.92 -20.67
N ASP A 114 5.22 -0.76 -21.82
CA ASP A 114 5.43 -1.65 -22.96
C ASP A 114 6.80 -1.35 -23.58
N PRO A 115 7.75 -2.31 -23.58
CA PRO A 115 9.09 -2.10 -24.13
C PRO A 115 9.09 -1.80 -25.64
N ARG A 116 7.99 -2.06 -26.35
CA ARG A 116 7.88 -1.81 -27.79
C ARG A 116 7.53 -0.35 -28.09
N THR A 117 6.66 0.25 -27.29
CA THR A 117 6.18 1.63 -27.50
C THR A 117 6.81 2.63 -26.54
N ASN A 118 7.43 2.15 -25.46
CA ASN A 118 7.88 2.94 -24.32
C ASN A 118 6.77 3.75 -23.63
N LEU A 119 5.52 3.29 -23.74
CA LEU A 119 4.37 3.91 -23.09
C LEU A 119 3.83 3.01 -21.96
N PRO A 120 3.25 3.60 -20.90
CA PRO A 120 2.57 2.84 -19.86
C PRO A 120 1.32 2.14 -20.43
N HIS A 121 0.99 0.97 -19.87
CA HIS A 121 -0.26 0.31 -20.18
C HIS A 121 -1.42 0.96 -19.43
N PRO A 122 -2.58 1.19 -20.06
CA PRO A 122 -3.76 1.67 -19.37
C PRO A 122 -4.16 0.74 -18.21
N PRO A 123 -4.69 1.27 -17.08
CA PRO A 123 -5.13 0.45 -15.95
C PRO A 123 -6.06 -0.70 -16.33
N GLN A 124 -7.04 -0.43 -17.21
CA GLN A 124 -7.97 -1.44 -17.71
C GLN A 124 -7.27 -2.58 -18.48
N ARG A 125 -6.18 -2.29 -19.21
CA ARG A 125 -5.41 -3.34 -19.91
C ARG A 125 -4.68 -4.25 -18.93
N ILE A 126 -4.15 -3.69 -17.85
CA ILE A 126 -3.49 -4.44 -16.77
C ILE A 126 -4.52 -5.28 -16.01
N GLU A 127 -5.69 -4.71 -15.70
CA GLU A 127 -6.80 -5.43 -15.05
C GLU A 127 -7.19 -6.69 -15.83
N LEU A 128 -7.46 -6.55 -17.13
CA LEU A 128 -7.79 -7.68 -18.01
C LEU A 128 -6.65 -8.72 -18.05
N ALA A 129 -5.39 -8.27 -18.08
CA ALA A 129 -4.25 -9.18 -18.08
C ALA A 129 -4.09 -9.92 -16.74
N LEU A 130 -4.40 -9.28 -15.60
CA LEU A 130 -4.40 -9.94 -14.29
C LEU A 130 -5.47 -11.04 -14.20
N GLU A 131 -6.64 -10.80 -14.80
CA GLU A 131 -7.71 -11.79 -14.90
C GLU A 131 -7.32 -12.96 -15.81
N GLU A 132 -6.81 -12.67 -17.01
CA GLU A 132 -6.34 -13.67 -17.98
C GLU A 132 -5.23 -14.56 -17.40
N ALA A 133 -4.29 -13.97 -16.64
CA ALA A 133 -3.22 -14.69 -15.96
C ALA A 133 -3.66 -15.40 -14.66
N GLY A 134 -4.94 -15.31 -14.28
CA GLY A 134 -5.45 -15.92 -13.05
C GLY A 134 -4.75 -15.44 -11.78
N VAL A 135 -4.36 -14.16 -11.73
CA VAL A 135 -3.67 -13.58 -10.57
C VAL A 135 -4.67 -13.37 -9.44
N SER A 136 -4.51 -14.16 -8.38
CA SER A 136 -5.24 -13.96 -7.13
C SER A 136 -4.59 -12.84 -6.31
N ILE A 137 -5.43 -11.99 -5.73
CA ILE A 137 -5.03 -10.85 -4.91
C ILE A 137 -5.34 -11.16 -3.45
N ASP A 138 -4.32 -11.08 -2.61
CA ASP A 138 -4.45 -11.21 -1.16
C ASP A 138 -4.64 -9.82 -0.53
N PRO A 139 -5.76 -9.56 0.16
CA PRO A 139 -6.00 -8.25 0.76
C PRO A 139 -4.99 -7.86 1.85
N PHE A 140 -4.29 -8.83 2.45
CA PHE A 140 -3.39 -8.61 3.59
C PHE A 140 -1.91 -8.51 3.22
N THR A 141 -1.56 -8.84 1.97
CA THR A 141 -0.20 -8.67 1.46
C THR A 141 -0.02 -7.26 0.89
N ASP A 142 1.18 -6.69 1.05
CA ASP A 142 1.51 -5.38 0.49
C ASP A 142 1.27 -5.31 -1.03
N ALA A 143 0.75 -4.17 -1.50
CA ALA A 143 0.37 -4.00 -2.89
C ALA A 143 1.58 -4.00 -3.83
N LYS A 144 2.69 -3.36 -3.43
CA LYS A 144 3.92 -3.34 -4.23
C LYS A 144 4.51 -4.73 -4.33
N GLN A 145 4.58 -5.47 -3.22
CA GLN A 145 5.05 -6.86 -3.24
C GLN A 145 4.21 -7.75 -4.16
N GLN A 146 2.88 -7.64 -4.11
CA GLN A 146 1.99 -8.39 -5.00
C GLN A 146 2.15 -7.96 -6.45
N ALA A 147 2.28 -6.66 -6.72
CA ALA A 147 2.49 -6.15 -8.06
C ALA A 147 3.78 -6.69 -8.70
N MET A 148 4.89 -6.75 -7.96
CA MET A 148 6.13 -7.33 -8.45
C MET A 148 5.97 -8.80 -8.85
N LYS A 149 5.29 -9.61 -8.02
CA LYS A 149 4.98 -11.01 -8.33
C LYS A 149 4.02 -11.13 -9.52
N ALA A 150 3.03 -10.25 -9.62
CA ALA A 150 2.08 -10.24 -10.72
C ALA A 150 2.79 -9.93 -12.05
N ILE A 151 3.73 -8.99 -12.07
CA ILE A 151 4.49 -8.62 -13.28
C ILE A 151 5.26 -9.80 -13.85
N GLU A 152 5.84 -10.67 -13.02
CA GLU A 152 6.52 -11.88 -13.48
C GLU A 152 5.59 -12.79 -14.28
N ARG A 153 4.33 -12.94 -13.83
CA ARG A 153 3.30 -13.71 -14.55
C ARG A 153 2.80 -12.99 -15.80
N LEU A 154 2.52 -11.69 -15.68
CA LEU A 154 1.98 -10.88 -16.75
C LEU A 154 2.93 -10.82 -17.96
N ARG A 155 4.25 -10.88 -17.76
CA ARG A 155 5.24 -10.87 -18.86
C ARG A 155 5.03 -11.94 -19.93
N MET A 156 4.33 -13.04 -19.62
CA MET A 156 4.02 -14.09 -20.60
C MET A 156 2.96 -13.67 -21.63
N ILE A 157 2.07 -12.74 -21.27
CA ILE A 157 0.91 -12.33 -22.09
C ILE A 157 0.88 -10.82 -22.39
N LEU A 158 1.60 -10.03 -21.59
CA LEU A 158 1.68 -8.58 -21.69
C LEU A 158 3.15 -8.15 -21.50
N PRO A 159 3.81 -7.62 -22.55
CA PRO A 159 5.20 -7.22 -22.42
C PRO A 159 5.31 -5.99 -21.49
N LEU A 160 6.09 -6.17 -20.42
CA LEU A 160 6.20 -5.25 -19.30
C LEU A 160 7.66 -5.10 -18.86
N LYS A 161 8.14 -3.86 -18.89
CA LYS A 161 9.42 -3.44 -18.30
C LYS A 161 9.16 -2.47 -17.16
N ILE A 162 9.78 -2.70 -16.01
CA ILE A 162 9.80 -1.74 -14.89
C ILE A 162 11.11 -0.97 -14.96
N GLY A 163 11.07 0.31 -14.62
CA GLY A 163 12.27 1.11 -14.50
C GLY A 163 12.03 2.39 -13.71
N VAL A 164 13.14 2.98 -13.28
CA VAL A 164 13.23 4.38 -12.88
C VAL A 164 14.10 5.06 -13.94
N MET A 165 13.71 6.24 -14.37
CA MET A 165 14.52 7.06 -15.26
C MET A 165 14.95 8.35 -14.58
N LYS A 166 16.15 8.79 -14.92
CA LYS A 166 16.68 10.08 -14.50
C LYS A 166 16.39 11.11 -15.57
N VAL A 167 15.81 12.23 -15.18
CA VAL A 167 15.51 13.36 -16.07
C VAL A 167 16.07 14.64 -15.48
N ARG A 168 16.71 15.44 -16.32
CA ARG A 168 17.07 16.81 -16.01
C ARG A 168 15.97 17.73 -16.49
N ILE A 169 15.45 18.54 -15.59
CA ILE A 169 14.37 19.48 -15.83
C ILE A 169 14.93 20.88 -15.65
N ARG A 170 14.63 21.81 -16.55
CA ARG A 170 14.89 23.24 -16.39
C ARG A 170 13.62 24.01 -16.64
N ILE A 171 13.27 24.88 -15.70
CA ILE A 171 12.05 25.69 -15.73
C ILE A 171 12.36 27.14 -15.35
N PRO A 172 11.46 28.07 -15.70
CA PRO A 172 11.54 29.45 -15.28
C PRO A 172 11.34 29.58 -13.75
N GLY A 173 12.03 30.53 -13.13
CA GLY A 173 11.97 30.73 -11.68
C GLY A 173 10.58 31.07 -11.14
N ASP A 174 9.74 31.74 -11.94
CA ASP A 174 8.39 32.19 -11.59
C ASP A 174 7.42 31.03 -11.31
N VAL A 175 7.68 29.84 -11.88
CA VAL A 175 6.82 28.65 -11.72
C VAL A 175 7.44 27.56 -10.83
N MET A 176 8.65 27.81 -10.29
CA MET A 176 9.43 26.82 -9.53
C MET A 176 8.63 26.21 -8.37
N GLY A 177 7.99 27.03 -7.52
CA GLY A 177 7.28 26.53 -6.34
C GLY A 177 6.17 25.51 -6.66
N LYS A 178 5.42 25.73 -7.75
CA LYS A 178 4.39 24.79 -8.21
C LYS A 178 5.00 23.53 -8.83
N ALA A 179 6.02 23.72 -9.67
CA ALA A 179 6.68 22.62 -10.36
C ALA A 179 7.40 21.68 -9.38
N TYR A 180 8.00 22.23 -8.34
CA TYR A 180 8.69 21.48 -7.30
C TYR A 180 7.79 20.46 -6.61
N GLY A 181 6.62 20.91 -6.13
CA GLY A 181 5.63 20.04 -5.49
C GLY A 181 5.11 18.97 -6.44
N MET A 182 4.91 19.33 -7.72
CA MET A 182 4.48 18.38 -8.74
C MET A 182 5.54 17.31 -9.02
N ILE A 183 6.81 17.68 -9.22
CA ILE A 183 7.90 16.73 -9.47
C ILE A 183 8.07 15.79 -8.27
N LYS A 184 8.04 16.31 -7.03
CA LYS A 184 8.07 15.49 -5.82
C LYS A 184 6.87 14.55 -5.65
N SER A 185 5.71 14.90 -6.20
CA SER A 185 4.55 14.02 -6.17
C SER A 185 4.65 12.83 -7.15
N MET A 186 5.55 12.93 -8.14
CA MET A 186 5.74 11.93 -9.20
C MET A 186 7.07 11.16 -9.07
N GLY A 187 7.99 11.61 -8.22
CA GLY A 187 9.30 10.97 -8.00
C GLY A 187 10.14 11.69 -6.95
N SER A 188 11.46 11.56 -7.05
CA SER A 188 12.42 12.19 -6.13
C SER A 188 13.34 13.16 -6.88
N ILE A 189 13.61 14.32 -6.27
CA ILE A 189 14.62 15.27 -6.76
C ILE A 189 15.96 14.90 -6.11
N THR A 190 16.98 14.62 -6.91
CA THR A 190 18.31 14.20 -6.45
C THR A 190 19.31 15.35 -6.42
N GLU A 191 19.16 16.32 -7.33
CA GLU A 191 20.01 17.50 -7.41
C GLU A 191 19.18 18.70 -7.85
N GLU A 192 19.52 19.90 -7.38
CA GLU A 192 18.89 21.14 -7.83
C GLU A 192 19.83 22.33 -7.73
N LYS A 193 19.66 23.31 -8.62
CA LYS A 193 20.37 24.58 -8.56
C LYS A 193 19.64 25.69 -9.31
N TRP A 194 19.87 26.92 -8.86
CA TRP A 194 19.55 28.11 -9.62
C TRP A 194 20.65 28.40 -10.64
N LEU A 195 20.25 28.85 -11.82
CA LEU A 195 21.15 29.29 -12.88
C LEU A 195 21.24 30.82 -12.88
N GLY A 196 22.32 31.35 -13.46
CA GLY A 196 22.60 32.79 -13.48
C GLY A 196 21.59 33.63 -14.28
N ASP A 197 20.77 32.98 -15.12
CA ASP A 197 19.69 33.59 -15.88
C ASP A 197 18.34 33.62 -15.12
N GLY A 198 18.34 33.22 -13.84
CA GLY A 198 17.13 33.15 -13.01
C GLY A 198 16.24 31.93 -13.28
N SER A 199 16.67 30.98 -14.11
CA SER A 199 16.01 29.69 -14.26
C SER A 199 16.43 28.71 -13.16
N TRP A 200 15.57 27.74 -12.86
CA TRP A 200 15.86 26.67 -11.90
C TRP A 200 15.97 25.35 -12.64
N THR A 201 16.97 24.54 -12.28
CA THR A 201 17.16 23.20 -12.85
C THR A 201 17.30 22.15 -11.76
N CYS A 202 16.77 20.96 -12.01
CA CYS A 202 16.92 19.81 -11.15
C CYS A 202 17.16 18.52 -11.94
N GLN A 203 17.72 17.53 -11.25
CA GLN A 203 17.67 16.14 -11.67
C GLN A 203 16.64 15.41 -10.81
N ALA A 204 15.76 14.64 -11.46
CA ALA A 204 14.73 13.85 -10.81
C ALA A 204 14.76 12.40 -11.25
N GLU A 205 14.57 11.50 -10.30
CA GLU A 205 14.30 10.08 -10.53
C GLU A 205 12.79 9.85 -10.50
N ILE A 206 12.23 9.39 -11.62
CA ILE A 206 10.81 9.10 -11.74
C ILE A 206 10.57 7.67 -12.25
N PRO A 207 9.49 7.00 -11.81
CA PRO A 207 9.03 5.77 -12.45
C PRO A 207 8.85 5.96 -13.96
N THR A 208 9.35 5.04 -14.77
CA THR A 208 9.36 5.23 -16.23
C THR A 208 7.95 5.34 -16.82
N GLY A 209 6.92 4.75 -16.19
CA GLY A 209 5.53 4.89 -16.62
C GLY A 209 4.94 6.31 -16.42
N LEU A 210 5.55 7.16 -15.60
CA LEU A 210 5.10 8.53 -15.36
C LEU A 210 5.73 9.58 -16.28
N HIS A 211 6.66 9.17 -17.16
CA HIS A 211 7.45 10.11 -17.97
C HIS A 211 6.60 11.01 -18.87
N ALA A 212 5.67 10.41 -19.63
CA ALA A 212 4.81 11.16 -20.53
C ALA A 212 3.91 12.15 -19.79
N GLU A 213 3.36 11.72 -18.63
CA GLU A 213 2.53 12.57 -17.78
C GLU A 213 3.33 13.73 -17.18
N LEU A 214 4.57 13.50 -16.77
CA LEU A 214 5.46 14.53 -16.24
C LEU A 214 5.69 15.63 -17.30
N ILE A 215 5.99 15.22 -18.53
CA ILE A 215 6.22 16.14 -19.66
C ILE A 215 4.98 16.97 -19.93
N ASP A 216 3.80 16.35 -20.04
CA ASP A 216 2.55 17.05 -20.34
C ASP A 216 2.20 18.07 -19.25
N ARG A 217 2.29 17.67 -17.97
CA ARG A 217 1.98 18.56 -16.85
C ARG A 217 2.96 19.72 -16.73
N LEU A 218 4.26 19.48 -16.92
CA LEU A 218 5.28 20.55 -16.89
C LEU A 218 5.10 21.51 -18.06
N ASN A 219 4.81 21.02 -19.27
CA ASN A 219 4.55 21.89 -20.42
C ASN A 219 3.35 22.81 -20.18
N LYS A 220 2.25 22.26 -19.63
CA LYS A 220 1.07 23.06 -19.27
C LYS A 220 1.39 24.10 -18.19
N LEU A 221 2.14 23.71 -17.16
CA LEU A 221 2.49 24.59 -16.05
C LEU A 221 3.42 25.74 -16.48
N CYS A 222 4.41 25.44 -17.32
CA CYS A 222 5.43 26.39 -17.74
C CYS A 222 5.04 27.18 -19.01
N GLY A 223 3.90 26.86 -19.63
CA GLY A 223 3.48 27.45 -20.91
C GLY A 223 4.45 27.11 -22.03
N GLY A 224 4.97 25.88 -22.05
CA GLY A 224 5.98 25.41 -23.02
C GLY A 224 7.42 25.87 -22.75
N ARG A 225 7.66 26.71 -21.74
CA ARG A 225 9.00 27.20 -21.36
C ARG A 225 9.77 26.19 -20.50
N VAL A 226 9.75 24.90 -20.82
CA VAL A 226 10.40 23.86 -20.03
C VAL A 226 11.33 23.02 -20.90
N GLU A 227 12.52 22.71 -20.38
CA GLU A 227 13.46 21.76 -21.00
C GLU A 227 13.50 20.50 -20.15
N ILE A 228 13.27 19.34 -20.77
CA ILE A 228 13.28 18.03 -20.11
C ILE A 228 14.16 17.10 -20.93
N ASN A 229 15.28 16.67 -20.34
CA ASN A 229 16.26 15.82 -21.01
C ASN A 229 16.53 14.57 -20.17
N PRO A 230 16.50 13.35 -20.74
CA PRO A 230 16.97 12.16 -20.05
C PRO A 230 18.44 12.32 -19.62
N VAL A 231 18.76 11.84 -18.43
CA VAL A 231 20.14 11.72 -17.96
C VAL A 231 20.58 10.30 -18.26
N THR A 232 21.49 10.15 -19.23
CA THR A 232 22.18 8.89 -19.54
C THR A 232 23.11 8.46 -18.42
#